data_AF-A0A949VYU1-F1
#
_entry.id   AF-A0A949VYU1-F1
#
_cell.length_a   1.000
_cell.length_b   1.000
_cell.length_c   1.000
_cell.angle_alpha   90.00
_cell.angle_beta   90.00
_cell.angle_gamma   90.00
#
_symmetry.space_group_name_H-M   'P 1'
#
loop_
_entity.id
_entity.type
_entity.pdbx_description
1 polymer ?
#
loop_
_entity_poly.entity_id
_entity_poly.type
_entity_poly.pdbx_seq_one_letter_code
_entity_poly.pdbx_strand_id
1 'polypeptide(L)'
;MKTKRIIIVKGTEISIVKSGKHDFISLTDMIKAKDGDFFISDWLRNRNTVEFLGIWESVYNPNFNYGEFAIIKSYAGLNNYKISVKEWQEKTNAIGLKATAGRYGGTYAHPDIAFEFGMWISAEFKIYLIKEFQRLKADENDRLKLGWNLQRTLAKVNYHIHTDAIKENLIPAELTKSQINFIYADEADMLNVALFGITAKQWRDKNPKAEGNIRDTATIEQLVVLSNMESINAVLIHQGLEQSERLQQLNKIAITQMKSLINNRQLKNLK
;
A
#
# COMPACT_ATOMS: atom_id res chain seq x y z
N MET A 1 1.66 8.82 8.33
CA MET A 1 0.32 8.34 8.74
C MET A 1 0.37 6.85 8.98
N LYS A 2 -0.14 6.34 10.12
CA LYS A 2 -0.28 4.89 10.34
C LYS A 2 -1.38 4.37 9.41
N THR A 3 -1.04 3.64 8.37
CA THR A 3 -2.03 2.99 7.51
C THR A 3 -2.71 1.88 8.30
N LYS A 4 -4.03 2.00 8.48
CA LYS A 4 -4.87 0.98 9.11
C LYS A 4 -5.42 0.07 8.00
N ARG A 5 -5.17 -1.22 8.10
CA ARG A 5 -5.76 -2.28 7.26
C ARG A 5 -6.70 -3.10 8.12
N ILE A 6 -7.64 -3.79 7.48
CA ILE A 6 -8.60 -4.66 8.16
C ILE A 6 -8.56 -6.01 7.45
N ILE A 7 -8.53 -7.08 8.24
CA ILE A 7 -8.77 -8.45 7.78
C ILE A 7 -10.03 -8.98 8.48
N ILE A 8 -10.74 -9.90 7.82
CA ILE A 8 -11.94 -10.52 8.40
C ILE A 8 -11.60 -11.97 8.74
N VAL A 9 -11.63 -12.30 10.02
CA VAL A 9 -11.33 -13.64 10.52
C VAL A 9 -12.57 -14.20 11.18
N LYS A 10 -13.16 -15.25 10.59
CA LYS A 10 -14.40 -15.89 11.07
C LYS A 10 -15.52 -14.87 11.36
N GLY A 11 -15.71 -13.89 10.48
CA GLY A 11 -16.72 -12.83 10.63
C GLY A 11 -16.35 -11.70 11.58
N THR A 12 -15.17 -11.74 12.22
CA THR A 12 -14.66 -10.66 13.06
C THR A 12 -13.70 -9.77 12.28
N GLU A 13 -13.96 -8.46 12.26
CA GLU A 13 -13.04 -7.48 11.70
C GLU A 13 -11.86 -7.23 12.64
N ILE A 14 -10.64 -7.42 12.15
CA ILE A 14 -9.41 -7.24 12.92
C ILE A 14 -8.55 -6.17 12.26
N SER A 15 -8.24 -5.13 13.03
CA SER A 15 -7.39 -4.05 12.58
C SER A 15 -5.90 -4.46 12.59
N ILE A 16 -5.19 -4.10 11.52
CA ILE A 16 -3.74 -4.22 11.40
C ILE A 16 -3.15 -2.84 11.16
N VAL A 17 -2.23 -2.42 12.03
CA VAL A 17 -1.55 -1.12 11.95
C VAL A 17 -0.07 -1.32 11.65
N LYS A 18 0.48 -0.48 10.79
CA LYS A 18 1.93 -0.47 10.54
C LYS A 18 2.62 0.45 11.56
N SER A 19 3.64 -0.06 12.23
CA SER A 19 4.48 0.71 13.16
C SER A 19 5.95 0.52 12.79
N GLY A 20 6.52 1.47 12.06
CA GLY A 20 7.87 1.33 11.51
C GLY A 20 7.90 0.27 10.40
N LYS A 21 8.79 -0.72 10.53
CA LYS A 21 8.93 -1.83 9.58
C LYS A 21 7.99 -3.01 9.86
N HIS A 22 7.37 -3.06 11.04
CA HIS A 22 6.55 -4.20 11.47
C HIS A 22 5.06 -3.88 11.44
N ASP A 23 4.27 -4.91 11.19
CA ASP A 23 2.82 -4.87 11.36
C ASP A 23 2.45 -5.26 12.78
N PHE A 24 1.30 -4.76 13.23
CA PHE A 24 0.76 -5.02 14.55
C PHE A 24 -0.74 -5.31 14.41
N ILE A 25 -1.17 -6.45 14.97
CA ILE A 25 -2.54 -6.95 14.89
C ILE A 25 -3.28 -6.59 16.19
N SER A 26 -4.51 -6.10 16.06
CA SER A 26 -5.34 -5.65 17.19
C SER A 26 -5.85 -6.82 18.02
N LEU A 27 -5.28 -7.04 19.22
CA LEU A 27 -5.78 -8.02 20.17
C LEU A 27 -7.15 -7.62 20.74
N THR A 28 -7.41 -6.30 20.83
CA THR A 28 -8.71 -5.76 21.23
C THR A 28 -9.82 -6.09 20.24
N ASP A 29 -9.50 -6.23 18.95
CA ASP A 29 -10.49 -6.71 17.99
C ASP A 29 -10.65 -8.23 18.06
N MET A 30 -9.54 -8.95 18.23
CA MET A 30 -9.54 -10.41 18.30
C MET A 30 -10.33 -10.95 19.50
N ILE A 31 -10.24 -10.32 20.69
CA ILE A 31 -10.93 -10.79 21.90
C ILE A 31 -12.45 -10.86 21.72
N LYS A 32 -13.02 -10.03 20.83
CA LYS A 32 -14.45 -10.03 20.51
C LYS A 32 -14.95 -11.34 19.92
N ALA A 33 -14.05 -12.17 19.38
CA ALA A 33 -14.37 -13.48 18.84
C ALA A 33 -14.38 -14.60 19.90
N LYS A 34 -14.06 -14.27 21.16
CA LYS A 34 -14.06 -15.20 22.29
C LYS A 34 -15.35 -15.03 23.07
N ASP A 35 -16.10 -16.12 23.25
CA ASP A 35 -17.33 -16.10 24.04
C ASP A 35 -17.04 -15.88 25.54
N GLY A 36 -17.69 -14.90 26.14
CA GLY A 36 -17.58 -14.56 27.57
C GLY A 36 -16.82 -13.26 27.87
N ASP A 37 -16.88 -12.82 29.13
CA ASP A 37 -16.25 -11.59 29.60
C ASP A 37 -14.75 -11.80 29.89
N PHE A 38 -13.97 -11.95 28.82
CA PHE A 38 -12.52 -12.11 28.90
C PHE A 38 -11.78 -10.80 28.58
N PHE A 39 -10.69 -10.57 29.32
CA PHE A 39 -9.77 -9.47 29.10
C PHE A 39 -8.41 -9.98 28.66
N ILE A 40 -7.64 -9.15 27.95
CA ILE A 40 -6.27 -9.49 27.53
C ILE A 40 -5.38 -9.78 28.75
N SER A 41 -5.66 -9.18 29.91
CA SER A 41 -4.99 -9.48 31.17
C SER A 41 -5.17 -10.93 31.64
N ASP A 42 -6.30 -11.57 31.30
CA ASP A 42 -6.54 -12.98 31.66
C ASP A 42 -5.62 -13.91 30.87
N TRP A 43 -5.29 -13.54 29.63
CA TRP A 43 -4.27 -14.21 28.84
C TRP A 43 -2.87 -13.99 29.42
N LEU A 44 -2.54 -12.77 29.86
CA LEU A 44 -1.26 -12.45 30.49
C LEU A 44 -1.08 -13.06 31.89
N ARG A 45 -2.14 -13.59 32.51
CA ARG A 45 -2.02 -14.37 33.74
C ARG A 45 -1.48 -15.79 33.48
N ASN A 46 -1.63 -16.33 32.27
CA ASN A 46 -1.19 -17.68 31.95
C ASN A 46 0.34 -17.78 31.93
N ARG A 47 0.91 -18.70 32.70
CA ARG A 47 2.35 -18.91 32.81
C ARG A 47 3.01 -19.26 31.47
N ASN A 48 2.38 -20.11 30.67
CA ASN A 48 2.89 -20.49 29.34
C ASN A 48 2.88 -19.29 28.38
N THR A 49 1.85 -18.44 28.46
CA THR A 49 1.80 -17.18 27.69
C THR A 49 2.95 -16.26 28.07
N VAL A 50 3.15 -16.02 29.38
CA VAL A 50 4.23 -15.13 29.85
C VAL A 50 5.60 -15.67 29.46
N GLU A 51 5.80 -16.98 29.54
CA GLU A 51 7.03 -17.63 29.10
C GLU A 51 7.27 -17.48 27.60
N PHE A 52 6.25 -17.74 26.77
CA PHE A 52 6.33 -17.52 25.33
C PHE A 52 6.67 -16.06 25.00
N LEU A 53 6.00 -15.09 25.64
CA LEU A 53 6.28 -13.67 25.44
C LEU A 53 7.72 -13.32 25.82
N GLY A 54 8.21 -13.82 26.97
CA GLY A 54 9.58 -13.60 27.39
C GLY A 54 10.60 -14.16 26.41
N ILE A 55 10.38 -15.37 25.88
CA ILE A 55 11.25 -15.97 24.85
C ILE A 55 11.23 -15.13 23.57
N TRP A 56 10.04 -14.74 23.10
CA TRP A 56 9.92 -13.91 21.90
C TRP A 56 10.68 -12.58 22.06
N GLU A 57 10.50 -11.90 23.19
CA GLU A 57 11.23 -10.65 23.49
C GLU A 57 12.74 -10.90 23.57
N SER A 58 13.17 -12.02 24.17
CA SER A 58 14.60 -12.36 24.27
C SER A 58 15.27 -12.50 22.90
N VAL A 59 14.54 -13.03 21.92
CA VAL A 59 15.03 -13.25 20.55
C VAL A 59 15.06 -11.95 19.74
N TYR A 60 14.05 -11.09 19.89
CA TYR A 60 13.83 -9.94 19.00
C TYR A 60 14.09 -8.57 19.62
N ASN A 61 14.30 -8.49 20.94
CA ASN A 61 14.42 -7.23 21.68
C ASN A 61 15.71 -7.20 22.53
N PRO A 62 16.79 -6.58 22.01
CA PRO A 62 18.05 -6.44 22.74
C PRO A 62 17.95 -5.64 24.05
N ASN A 63 16.91 -4.80 24.20
CA ASN A 63 16.71 -3.94 25.36
C ASN A 63 15.73 -4.53 26.40
N PHE A 64 15.36 -5.80 26.24
CA PHE A 64 14.41 -6.47 27.12
C PHE A 64 14.96 -6.58 28.55
N ASN A 65 14.17 -6.17 29.53
CA ASN A 65 14.54 -6.24 30.94
C ASN A 65 14.17 -7.61 31.53
N TYR A 66 15.15 -8.52 31.48
CA TYR A 66 15.03 -9.87 32.01
C TYR A 66 14.79 -9.94 33.53
N GLY A 67 15.30 -8.97 34.29
CA GLY A 67 15.13 -8.92 35.74
C GLY A 67 13.67 -8.72 36.13
N GLU A 68 13.04 -7.68 35.57
CA GLU A 68 11.60 -7.43 35.76
C GLU A 68 10.74 -8.55 35.19
N PHE A 69 11.14 -9.11 34.04
CA PHE A 69 10.47 -10.28 33.47
C PHE A 69 10.47 -11.49 34.43
N ALA A 70 11.61 -11.79 35.07
CA ALA A 70 11.70 -12.91 36.01
C ALA A 70 10.75 -12.73 37.21
N ILE A 71 10.60 -11.49 37.70
CA ILE A 71 9.64 -11.13 38.75
C ILE A 71 8.21 -11.36 38.26
N ILE A 72 7.85 -10.89 37.05
CA ILE A 72 6.51 -11.10 36.48
C ILE A 72 6.23 -12.61 36.29
N LYS A 73 7.20 -13.37 35.76
CA LYS A 73 7.07 -14.82 35.53
C LYS A 73 6.86 -15.60 36.84
N SER A 74 7.42 -15.16 37.96
CA SER A 74 7.25 -15.85 39.24
C SER A 74 5.81 -15.75 39.77
N TYR A 75 5.11 -14.64 39.51
CA TYR A 75 3.70 -14.45 39.88
C TYR A 75 2.70 -14.98 38.83
N ALA A 76 3.13 -15.19 37.59
CA ALA A 76 2.27 -15.71 36.52
C ALA A 76 1.70 -17.10 36.88
N GLY A 77 0.39 -17.24 36.72
CA GLY A 77 -0.39 -18.42 37.09
C GLY A 77 -1.15 -18.30 38.43
N LEU A 78 -0.81 -17.33 39.28
CA LEU A 78 -1.55 -17.10 40.52
C LEU A 78 -2.92 -16.46 40.24
N ASN A 79 -3.97 -16.95 40.90
CA ASN A 79 -5.34 -16.47 40.68
C ASN A 79 -5.53 -14.98 40.98
N ASN A 80 -4.80 -14.46 41.97
CA ASN A 80 -4.84 -13.06 42.40
C ASN A 80 -3.89 -12.15 41.60
N TYR A 81 -3.10 -12.71 40.67
CA TYR A 81 -2.17 -11.92 39.87
C TYR A 81 -2.84 -11.41 38.59
N LYS A 82 -2.68 -10.12 38.33
CA LYS A 82 -3.16 -9.44 37.12
C LYS A 82 -2.13 -8.40 36.70
N ILE A 83 -1.77 -8.39 35.43
CA ILE A 83 -0.91 -7.38 34.82
C ILE A 83 -1.55 -6.89 33.52
N SER A 84 -1.53 -5.58 33.31
CA SER A 84 -1.96 -4.98 32.04
C SER A 84 -0.84 -5.02 31.01
N VAL A 85 -1.19 -4.93 29.73
CA VAL A 85 -0.19 -4.85 28.65
C VAL A 85 0.69 -3.61 28.80
N LYS A 86 0.12 -2.50 29.29
CA LYS A 86 0.86 -1.26 29.52
C LYS A 86 1.93 -1.47 30.60
N GLU A 87 1.58 -2.05 31.75
CA GLU A 87 2.53 -2.37 32.81
C GLU A 87 3.59 -3.37 32.38
N TRP A 88 3.20 -4.40 31.61
CA TRP A 88 4.15 -5.35 31.01
C TRP A 88 5.19 -4.60 30.17
N GLN A 89 4.74 -3.72 29.27
CA GLN A 89 5.60 -2.94 28.40
C GLN A 89 6.53 -2.01 29.19
N GLU A 90 6.01 -1.30 30.18
CA GLU A 90 6.76 -0.33 31.00
C GLU A 90 7.81 -0.99 31.89
N LYS A 91 7.49 -2.15 32.50
CA LYS A 91 8.43 -2.87 33.37
C LYS A 91 9.53 -3.59 32.58
N THR A 92 9.15 -4.21 31.46
CA THR A 92 10.05 -5.12 30.74
C THR A 92 10.73 -4.51 29.52
N ASN A 93 10.37 -3.28 29.13
CA ASN A 93 10.73 -2.68 27.84
C ASN A 93 10.31 -3.54 26.62
N ALA A 94 9.25 -4.33 26.77
CA ALA A 94 8.76 -5.20 25.70
C ALA A 94 8.34 -4.38 24.44
N ILE A 95 8.62 -4.94 23.27
CA ILE A 95 8.29 -4.31 21.97
C ILE A 95 7.21 -5.07 21.18
N GLY A 96 6.97 -6.33 21.54
CA GLY A 96 6.06 -7.24 20.86
C GLY A 96 4.59 -6.97 21.19
N LEU A 97 4.29 -6.44 22.38
CA LEU A 97 2.96 -5.99 22.76
C LEU A 97 2.94 -4.47 22.92
N LYS A 98 1.87 -3.83 22.45
CA LYS A 98 1.71 -2.37 22.50
C LYS A 98 0.33 -1.97 22.97
N ALA A 99 0.27 -1.21 24.06
CA ALA A 99 -0.95 -0.52 24.48
C ALA A 99 -0.93 0.93 23.98
N THR A 100 -1.97 1.33 23.25
CA THR A 100 -2.10 2.71 22.75
C THR A 100 -3.40 3.34 23.23
N ALA A 101 -3.34 4.64 23.53
CA ALA A 101 -4.52 5.45 23.83
C ALA A 101 -4.94 6.30 22.61
N GLY A 102 -6.20 6.74 22.58
CA GLY A 102 -6.72 7.68 21.57
C GLY A 102 -7.60 7.03 20.49
N ARG A 103 -7.77 7.72 19.34
CA ARG A 103 -8.71 7.34 18.25
C ARG A 103 -8.45 5.98 17.60
N TYR A 104 -7.23 5.44 17.75
CA TYR A 104 -6.86 4.07 17.36
C TYR A 104 -6.41 3.24 18.56
N GLY A 105 -6.90 3.62 19.75
CA GLY A 105 -6.55 3.01 21.01
C GLY A 105 -6.93 1.53 21.07
N GLY A 106 -6.25 0.81 21.95
CA GLY A 106 -6.34 -0.63 22.04
C GLY A 106 -4.98 -1.27 22.22
N THR A 107 -5.01 -2.58 22.36
CA THR A 107 -3.83 -3.43 22.48
C THR A 107 -3.54 -4.08 21.14
N TYR A 108 -2.29 -3.98 20.72
CA TYR A 108 -1.80 -4.60 19.51
C TYR A 108 -0.59 -5.48 19.79
N ALA A 109 -0.38 -6.48 18.96
CA ALA A 109 0.72 -7.42 19.08
C ALA A 109 1.44 -7.64 17.74
N HIS A 110 2.72 -7.98 17.80
CA HIS A 110 3.44 -8.54 16.66
C HIS A 110 2.70 -9.78 16.10
N PRO A 111 2.73 -10.07 14.78
CA PRO A 111 1.99 -11.18 14.19
C PRO A 111 2.20 -12.53 14.89
N ASP A 112 3.42 -12.91 15.23
CA ASP A 112 3.69 -14.19 15.93
C ASP A 112 2.96 -14.27 17.28
N ILE A 113 3.00 -13.18 18.04
CA ILE A 113 2.33 -13.06 19.34
C ILE A 113 0.82 -13.04 19.16
N ALA A 114 0.31 -12.35 18.13
CA ALA A 114 -1.10 -12.37 17.80
C ALA A 114 -1.57 -13.78 17.40
N PHE A 115 -0.76 -14.57 16.69
CA PHE A 115 -1.12 -15.96 16.38
C PHE A 115 -1.22 -16.82 17.63
N GLU A 116 -0.36 -16.62 18.63
CA GLU A 116 -0.51 -17.29 19.93
C GLU A 116 -1.72 -16.78 20.73
N PHE A 117 -2.05 -15.49 20.66
CA PHE A 117 -3.31 -15.00 21.19
C PHE A 117 -4.51 -15.65 20.50
N GLY A 118 -4.43 -15.83 19.18
CA GLY A 118 -5.42 -16.58 18.40
C GLY A 118 -5.60 -18.00 18.90
N MET A 119 -4.51 -18.70 19.27
CA MET A 119 -4.57 -20.05 19.88
C MET A 119 -5.39 -20.04 21.17
N TRP A 120 -5.20 -19.02 22.00
CA TRP A 120 -5.89 -18.87 23.27
C TRP A 120 -7.39 -18.54 23.10
N ILE A 121 -7.77 -17.92 21.97
CA ILE A 121 -9.19 -17.81 21.57
C ILE A 121 -9.71 -19.19 21.18
N SER A 122 -9.14 -19.79 20.13
CA SER A 122 -9.36 -21.18 19.73
C SER A 122 -8.38 -21.60 18.62
N ALA A 123 -8.13 -22.90 18.48
CA ALA A 123 -7.31 -23.44 17.38
C ALA A 123 -7.88 -23.07 16.00
N GLU A 124 -9.21 -23.13 15.84
CA GLU A 124 -9.90 -22.73 14.60
C GLU A 124 -9.61 -21.26 14.26
N PHE A 125 -9.76 -20.36 15.24
CA PHE A 125 -9.52 -18.93 15.04
C PHE A 125 -8.07 -18.64 14.62
N LYS A 126 -7.08 -19.32 15.22
CA LYS A 126 -5.66 -19.21 14.83
C LYS A 126 -5.44 -19.57 13.36
N ILE A 127 -6.04 -20.67 12.89
CA ILE A 127 -5.88 -21.11 11.49
C ILE A 127 -6.43 -20.07 10.51
N TYR A 128 -7.65 -19.56 10.75
CA TYR A 128 -8.21 -18.50 9.90
C TYR A 128 -7.39 -17.22 9.96
N LEU A 129 -6.90 -16.83 11.14
CA LEU A 129 -6.05 -15.66 11.31
C LEU A 129 -4.75 -15.76 10.49
N ILE A 130 -4.08 -16.91 10.54
CA ILE A 130 -2.86 -17.16 9.75
C ILE A 130 -3.18 -17.08 8.25
N LYS A 131 -4.25 -17.76 7.81
CA LYS A 131 -4.70 -17.75 6.40
C LYS A 131 -4.95 -16.34 5.88
N GLU A 132 -5.71 -15.55 6.64
CA GLU A 132 -6.09 -14.20 6.24
C GLU A 132 -4.91 -13.21 6.28
N PHE A 133 -4.01 -13.37 7.25
CA PHE A 133 -2.78 -12.58 7.30
C PHE A 133 -1.84 -12.93 6.14
N GLN A 134 -1.68 -14.22 5.80
CA GLN A 134 -0.89 -14.65 4.65
C GLN A 134 -1.47 -14.12 3.33
N ARG A 135 -2.79 -14.16 3.15
CA ARG A 135 -3.48 -13.57 1.99
C ARG A 135 -3.16 -12.09 1.85
N LEU A 136 -3.30 -11.32 2.93
CA LEU A 136 -2.95 -9.90 2.94
C LEU A 136 -1.48 -9.68 2.50
N LYS A 137 -0.56 -10.52 2.96
CA LYS A 137 0.86 -10.44 2.59
C LYS A 137 1.13 -10.79 1.14
N ALA A 138 0.43 -11.78 0.60
CA ALA A 138 0.53 -12.12 -0.82
C ALA A 138 0.06 -10.95 -1.70
N ASP A 139 -1.11 -10.38 -1.39
CA ASP A 139 -1.67 -9.24 -2.12
C ASP A 139 -0.76 -8.01 -2.07
N GLU A 140 -0.13 -7.73 -0.92
CA GLU A 140 0.87 -6.67 -0.78
C GLU A 140 2.10 -6.92 -1.67
N ASN A 141 2.61 -8.15 -1.68
CA ASN A 141 3.78 -8.52 -2.47
C ASN A 141 3.49 -8.44 -3.98
N ASP A 142 2.31 -8.89 -4.42
CA ASP A 142 1.95 -8.85 -5.83
C ASP A 142 1.72 -7.43 -6.34
N ARG A 143 1.15 -6.54 -5.51
CA ARG A 143 1.10 -5.09 -5.80
C ARG A 143 2.49 -4.47 -5.94
N LEU A 144 3.43 -4.86 -5.07
CA LEU A 144 4.82 -4.38 -5.15
C LEU A 144 5.53 -4.90 -6.42
N LYS A 145 5.33 -6.16 -6.79
CA LYS A 145 5.85 -6.73 -8.04
C LYS A 145 5.29 -6.02 -9.28
N LEU A 146 3.99 -5.72 -9.30
CA LEU A 146 3.35 -4.96 -10.38
C LEU A 146 4.01 -3.58 -10.56
N GLY A 147 4.20 -2.83 -9.46
CA GLY A 147 4.88 -1.53 -9.51
C GLY A 147 6.34 -1.63 -9.99
N TRP A 148 7.07 -2.65 -9.55
CA TRP A 148 8.46 -2.86 -9.95
C TRP A 148 8.61 -3.31 -11.41
N ASN A 149 7.72 -4.18 -11.88
CA ASN A 149 7.64 -4.57 -13.29
C ASN A 149 7.30 -3.36 -14.18
N LEU A 150 6.41 -2.47 -13.74
CA LEU A 150 6.11 -1.23 -14.45
C LEU A 150 7.36 -0.34 -14.57
N GLN A 151 8.08 -0.10 -13.47
CA GLN A 151 9.32 0.71 -13.49
C GLN A 151 10.40 0.13 -14.39
N ARG A 152 10.57 -1.20 -14.40
CA ARG A 152 11.53 -1.87 -15.28
C ARG A 152 11.10 -1.78 -16.75
N THR A 153 9.81 -1.95 -17.03
CA THR A 153 9.27 -1.78 -18.38
C THR A 153 9.50 -0.36 -18.87
N LEU A 154 9.25 0.66 -18.03
CA LEU A 154 9.56 2.06 -18.35
C LEU A 154 11.05 2.30 -18.62
N ALA A 155 11.94 1.71 -17.82
CA ALA A 155 13.39 1.82 -18.02
C ALA A 155 13.86 1.13 -19.32
N LYS A 156 13.31 -0.03 -19.66
CA LYS A 156 13.59 -0.74 -20.92
C LYS A 156 13.05 0.02 -22.13
N VAL A 157 11.85 0.58 -22.02
CA VAL A 157 11.27 1.46 -23.04
C VAL A 157 12.19 2.65 -23.28
N ASN A 158 12.72 3.29 -22.22
CA ASN A 158 13.68 4.40 -22.34
C ASN A 158 15.01 4.01 -23.02
N TYR A 159 15.53 2.81 -22.76
CA TYR A 159 16.78 2.34 -23.38
C TYR A 159 16.65 2.05 -24.89
N HIS A 160 15.45 1.66 -25.33
CA HIS A 160 15.19 1.27 -26.72
C HIS A 160 14.67 2.42 -27.63
N ILE A 161 14.71 3.68 -27.17
CA ILE A 161 14.21 4.87 -27.92
C ILE A 161 15.01 5.17 -29.22
N HIS A 162 16.07 4.43 -29.52
CA HIS A 162 16.80 4.56 -30.78
C HIS A 162 16.45 3.43 -31.75
N THR A 163 15.42 3.59 -32.60
CA THR A 163 15.33 3.08 -34.00
C THR A 163 13.95 3.42 -34.60
N ASP A 164 13.93 3.79 -35.88
CA ASP A 164 12.81 4.35 -36.64
C ASP A 164 11.80 3.35 -37.25
N ALA A 165 10.53 3.78 -37.28
CA ALA A 165 9.46 3.59 -38.29
C ALA A 165 8.25 4.46 -37.82
N ILE A 166 7.11 4.53 -38.52
CA ILE A 166 5.92 5.31 -38.05
C ILE A 166 4.63 4.59 -38.48
N LYS A 167 3.59 4.60 -37.62
CA LYS A 167 2.17 4.52 -38.06
C LYS A 167 1.45 5.83 -37.74
N GLU A 168 0.86 6.44 -38.75
CA GLU A 168 0.39 7.83 -38.72
C GLU A 168 -0.82 8.10 -37.80
N ASN A 169 -1.56 7.07 -37.37
CA ASN A 169 -2.81 7.26 -36.62
C ASN A 169 -2.69 7.14 -35.08
N LEU A 170 -1.50 6.84 -34.55
CA LEU A 170 -1.27 6.64 -33.11
C LEU A 170 -0.32 7.69 -32.51
N ILE A 171 0.33 8.51 -33.34
CA ILE A 171 1.22 9.57 -32.88
C ILE A 171 0.37 10.82 -32.63
N PRO A 172 0.49 11.47 -31.45
CA PRO A 172 -0.18 12.73 -31.18
C PRO A 172 0.14 13.78 -32.24
N ALA A 173 -0.84 14.58 -32.63
CA ALA A 173 -0.58 15.73 -33.49
C ALA A 173 0.14 16.83 -32.67
N GLU A 174 0.91 17.67 -33.37
CA GLU A 174 1.42 18.91 -32.78
C GLU A 174 0.25 19.82 -32.38
N LEU A 175 0.34 20.42 -31.20
CA LEU A 175 -0.71 21.29 -30.68
C LEU A 175 -0.80 22.61 -31.44
N THR A 176 -2.03 23.09 -31.63
CA THR A 176 -2.27 24.43 -32.17
C THR A 176 -1.93 25.51 -31.14
N LYS A 177 -1.59 26.72 -31.59
CA LYS A 177 -1.33 27.88 -30.72
C LYS A 177 -2.48 28.18 -29.76
N SER A 178 -3.72 27.92 -30.19
CA SER A 178 -4.91 28.10 -29.36
C SER A 178 -5.00 27.09 -28.22
N GLN A 179 -4.57 25.84 -28.43
CA GLN A 179 -4.52 24.81 -27.38
C GLN A 179 -3.38 25.07 -26.40
N ILE A 180 -2.24 25.54 -26.89
CA ILE A 180 -1.07 25.85 -26.07
C ILE A 180 -1.35 26.99 -25.08
N ASN A 181 -2.03 28.04 -25.54
CA ASN A 181 -2.29 29.23 -24.74
C ASN A 181 -3.57 29.15 -23.90
N PHE A 182 -4.28 28.01 -23.93
CA PHE A 182 -5.46 27.80 -23.13
C PHE A 182 -5.07 27.44 -21.69
N ILE A 183 -5.78 27.99 -20.71
CA ILE A 183 -5.60 27.65 -19.29
C ILE A 183 -6.53 26.49 -18.96
N TYR A 184 -5.95 25.36 -18.57
CA TYR A 184 -6.70 24.14 -18.26
C TYR A 184 -7.14 24.14 -16.80
N ALA A 185 -8.34 23.61 -16.56
CA ALA A 185 -8.94 23.57 -15.22
C ALA A 185 -8.16 22.70 -14.23
N ASP A 186 -7.51 21.63 -14.73
CA ASP A 186 -6.64 20.78 -13.93
C ASP A 186 -5.46 20.21 -14.75
N GLU A 187 -4.47 19.68 -14.04
CA GLU A 187 -3.27 19.06 -14.64
C GLU A 187 -3.59 17.79 -15.43
N ALA A 188 -4.68 17.09 -15.09
CA ALA A 188 -5.08 15.87 -15.79
C ALA A 188 -5.64 16.17 -17.19
N ASP A 189 -6.39 17.26 -17.35
CA ASP A 189 -6.90 17.74 -18.63
C ASP A 189 -5.77 18.30 -19.50
N MET A 190 -4.79 18.98 -18.92
CA MET A 190 -3.57 19.37 -19.65
C MET A 190 -2.84 18.15 -20.21
N LEU A 191 -2.66 17.09 -19.41
CA LEU A 191 -2.01 15.85 -19.86
C LEU A 191 -2.83 15.12 -20.93
N ASN A 192 -4.17 15.13 -20.83
CA ASN A 192 -5.05 14.59 -21.86
C ASN A 192 -4.88 15.34 -23.18
N VAL A 193 -4.76 16.68 -23.14
CA VAL A 193 -4.51 17.47 -24.34
C VAL A 193 -3.12 17.22 -24.91
N ALA A 194 -2.10 17.08 -24.04
CA ALA A 194 -0.75 16.78 -24.49
C ALA A 194 -0.65 15.47 -25.31
N LEU A 195 -1.44 14.45 -24.96
CA LEU A 195 -1.41 13.14 -25.62
C LEU A 195 -2.49 12.96 -26.70
N PHE A 196 -3.72 13.36 -26.42
CA PHE A 196 -4.88 13.09 -27.28
C PHE A 196 -5.35 14.33 -28.06
N GLY A 197 -4.84 15.52 -27.76
CA GLY A 197 -5.23 16.77 -28.38
C GLY A 197 -6.62 17.29 -27.99
N ILE A 198 -7.32 16.62 -27.06
CA ILE A 198 -8.66 16.96 -26.61
C ILE A 198 -8.79 16.83 -25.09
N THR A 199 -9.68 17.62 -24.49
CA THR A 199 -10.00 17.51 -23.05
C THR A 199 -10.96 16.36 -22.77
N ALA A 200 -11.06 15.95 -21.50
CA ALA A 200 -12.01 14.90 -21.10
C ALA A 200 -13.46 15.27 -21.44
N LYS A 201 -13.82 16.56 -21.32
CA LYS A 201 -15.14 17.07 -21.71
C LYS A 201 -15.38 16.93 -23.22
N GLN A 202 -14.44 17.40 -24.04
CA GLN A 202 -14.54 17.29 -25.50
C GLN A 202 -14.63 15.84 -25.98
N TRP A 203 -13.96 14.92 -25.28
CA TRP A 203 -14.07 13.49 -25.58
C TRP A 203 -15.46 12.93 -25.25
N ARG A 204 -16.04 13.29 -24.09
CA ARG A 204 -17.40 12.88 -23.70
C ARG A 204 -18.45 13.42 -24.67
N ASP A 205 -18.31 14.67 -25.07
CA ASP A 205 -19.23 15.32 -26.03
C ASP A 205 -19.20 14.60 -27.39
N LYS A 206 -18.02 14.10 -27.82
CA LYS A 206 -17.86 13.31 -29.05
C LYS A 206 -18.28 11.84 -28.92
N ASN A 207 -18.29 11.29 -27.70
CA ASN A 207 -18.58 9.89 -27.43
C ASN A 207 -19.73 9.73 -26.41
N PRO A 208 -20.94 10.24 -26.71
CA PRO A 208 -22.05 10.27 -25.75
C PRO A 208 -22.60 8.89 -25.36
N LYS A 209 -22.24 7.83 -26.10
CA LYS A 209 -22.66 6.44 -25.87
C LYS A 209 -21.57 5.55 -25.29
N ALA A 210 -20.35 6.06 -25.08
CA ALA A 210 -19.25 5.27 -24.52
C ALA A 210 -19.33 5.27 -22.99
N GLU A 211 -19.27 4.07 -22.39
CA GLU A 211 -19.11 3.93 -20.94
C GLU A 211 -17.63 4.11 -20.57
N GLY A 212 -17.31 5.11 -19.74
CA GLY A 212 -15.97 5.36 -19.22
C GLY A 212 -15.39 6.73 -19.55
N ASN A 213 -14.06 6.83 -19.47
CA ASN A 213 -13.27 8.02 -19.77
C ASN A 213 -12.29 7.76 -20.93
N ILE A 214 -11.69 8.81 -21.50
CA ILE A 214 -10.73 8.74 -22.60
C ILE A 214 -9.58 7.75 -22.32
N ARG A 215 -9.14 7.65 -21.06
CA ARG A 215 -8.09 6.74 -20.60
C ARG A 215 -8.50 5.27 -20.66
N ASP A 216 -9.79 4.95 -20.49
CA ASP A 216 -10.31 3.58 -20.56
C ASP A 216 -10.36 3.05 -22.00
N THR A 217 -10.39 3.97 -22.97
CA THR A 217 -10.33 3.67 -24.40
C THR A 217 -8.93 3.79 -25.00
N ALA A 218 -7.93 4.17 -24.19
CA ALA A 218 -6.56 4.37 -24.65
C ALA A 218 -5.83 3.02 -24.83
N THR A 219 -4.89 2.99 -25.79
CA THR A 219 -4.04 1.81 -25.97
C THR A 219 -3.02 1.67 -24.85
N ILE A 220 -2.44 0.48 -24.67
CA ILE A 220 -1.40 0.24 -23.66
C ILE A 220 -0.22 1.19 -23.88
N GLU A 221 0.16 1.44 -25.13
CA GLU A 221 1.23 2.38 -25.49
C GLU A 221 0.89 3.81 -25.03
N GLN A 222 -0.33 4.27 -25.28
CA GLN A 222 -0.79 5.59 -24.86
C GLN A 222 -0.81 5.73 -23.34
N LEU A 223 -1.25 4.69 -22.62
CA LEU A 223 -1.22 4.67 -21.15
C LEU A 223 0.20 4.73 -20.58
N VAL A 224 1.17 4.08 -21.23
CA VAL A 224 2.58 4.14 -20.85
C VAL A 224 3.15 5.56 -21.03
N VAL A 225 2.86 6.21 -22.16
CA VAL A 225 3.29 7.60 -22.40
C VAL A 225 2.64 8.55 -21.40
N LEU A 226 1.35 8.37 -21.11
CA LEU A 226 0.64 9.19 -20.14
C LEU A 226 1.26 9.13 -18.74
N SER A 227 1.57 7.92 -18.25
CA SER A 227 2.22 7.71 -16.96
C SER A 227 3.63 8.34 -16.88
N ASN A 228 4.38 8.29 -17.99
CA ASN A 228 5.68 8.94 -18.05
C ASN A 228 5.56 10.47 -18.03
N MET A 229 4.62 11.01 -18.81
CA MET A 229 4.33 12.45 -18.81
C MET A 229 3.86 12.96 -17.44
N GLU A 230 3.09 12.18 -16.68
CA GLU A 230 2.71 12.54 -15.30
C GLU A 230 3.96 12.75 -14.42
N SER A 231 4.96 11.86 -14.55
CA SER A 231 6.22 11.95 -13.80
C SER A 231 7.07 13.15 -14.24
N ILE A 232 7.17 13.38 -15.55
CA ILE A 232 7.92 14.52 -16.11
C ILE A 232 7.25 15.84 -15.71
N ASN A 233 5.92 15.90 -15.78
CA ASN A 233 5.17 17.08 -15.43
C ASN A 233 5.43 17.50 -13.97
N ALA A 234 5.52 16.54 -13.04
CA ALA A 234 5.89 16.84 -11.66
C ALA A 234 7.27 17.53 -11.55
N VAL A 235 8.25 17.09 -12.33
CA VAL A 235 9.58 17.72 -12.38
C VAL A 235 9.49 19.13 -12.97
N LEU A 236 8.73 19.33 -14.04
CA LEU A 236 8.58 20.64 -14.67
C LEU A 236 7.86 21.64 -13.74
N ILE A 237 6.90 21.17 -12.93
CA ILE A 237 6.27 21.98 -11.88
C ILE A 237 7.32 22.44 -10.85
N HIS A 238 8.20 21.54 -10.41
CA HIS A 238 9.26 21.89 -9.47
C HIS A 238 10.29 22.89 -10.05
N GLN A 239 10.44 22.92 -11.37
CA GLN A 239 11.28 23.90 -12.07
C GLN A 239 10.60 25.26 -12.25
N GLY A 240 9.34 25.41 -11.84
CA GLY A 240 8.60 26.67 -11.92
C GLY A 240 8.13 27.04 -13.33
N LEU A 241 8.03 26.08 -14.24
CA LEU A 241 7.59 26.31 -15.62
C LEU A 241 6.08 26.58 -15.69
N GLU A 242 5.71 27.54 -16.52
CA GLU A 242 4.31 27.90 -16.78
C GLU A 242 3.58 26.75 -17.48
N GLN A 243 2.27 26.65 -17.23
CA GLN A 243 1.45 25.52 -17.72
C GLN A 243 1.51 25.38 -19.26
N SER A 244 1.52 26.49 -19.99
CA SER A 244 1.61 26.52 -21.46
C SER A 244 2.95 26.00 -21.98
N GLU A 245 4.05 26.32 -21.30
CA GLU A 245 5.40 25.84 -21.63
C GLU A 245 5.53 24.35 -21.34
N ARG A 246 5.01 23.90 -20.19
CA ARG A 246 4.95 22.48 -19.83
C ARG A 246 4.15 21.68 -20.84
N LEU A 247 2.98 22.17 -21.24
CA LEU A 247 2.13 21.51 -22.24
C LEU A 247 2.85 21.30 -23.57
N GLN A 248 3.57 22.32 -24.07
CA GLN A 248 4.36 22.18 -25.30
C GLN A 248 5.45 21.12 -25.16
N GLN A 249 6.19 21.12 -24.05
CA GLN A 249 7.26 20.14 -23.81
C GLN A 249 6.69 18.73 -23.67
N LEU A 250 5.60 18.56 -22.92
CA LEU A 250 4.93 17.28 -22.73
C LEU A 250 4.38 16.73 -24.05
N ASN A 251 3.79 17.56 -24.91
CA ASN A 251 3.33 17.12 -26.24
C ASN A 251 4.50 16.66 -27.13
N LYS A 252 5.61 17.40 -27.17
CA LYS A 252 6.82 16.96 -27.91
C LYS A 252 7.36 15.63 -27.40
N ILE A 253 7.37 15.45 -26.07
CA ILE A 253 7.79 14.21 -25.43
C ILE A 253 6.81 13.08 -25.78
N ALA A 254 5.50 13.34 -25.72
CA ALA A 254 4.46 12.37 -26.08
C ALA A 254 4.61 11.88 -27.52
N ILE A 255 4.82 12.80 -28.46
CA ILE A 255 5.09 12.51 -29.87
C ILE A 255 6.30 11.61 -30.02
N THR A 256 7.39 11.95 -29.33
CA THR A 256 8.65 11.18 -29.38
C THR A 256 8.48 9.78 -28.81
N GLN A 257 7.80 9.65 -27.67
CA GLN A 257 7.58 8.36 -27.00
C GLN A 257 6.59 7.47 -27.77
N MET A 258 5.50 8.05 -28.29
CA MET A 258 4.54 7.31 -29.11
C MET A 258 5.19 6.80 -30.39
N LYS A 259 5.98 7.63 -31.10
CA LYS A 259 6.78 7.19 -32.26
C LYS A 259 7.60 5.94 -31.91
N SER A 260 8.35 5.99 -30.80
CA SER A 260 9.18 4.87 -30.33
C SER A 260 8.37 3.59 -30.03
N LEU A 261 7.25 3.71 -29.31
CA LEU A 261 6.45 2.56 -28.86
C LEU A 261 5.73 1.85 -30.02
N ILE A 262 5.17 2.61 -30.97
CA ILE A 262 4.40 2.06 -32.11
C ILE A 262 5.28 1.21 -33.04
N ASN A 263 6.58 1.53 -33.11
CA ASN A 263 7.54 0.81 -33.93
C ASN A 263 7.95 -0.52 -33.34
N ASN A 264 7.69 -0.70 -32.05
CA ASN A 264 8.11 -1.88 -31.34
C ASN A 264 7.11 -3.03 -31.59
N ARG A 265 7.36 -3.82 -32.65
CA ARG A 265 6.57 -5.01 -33.04
C ARG A 265 6.38 -6.04 -31.91
N GLN A 266 7.14 -5.95 -30.80
CA GLN A 266 7.10 -6.91 -29.70
C GLN A 266 6.03 -6.65 -28.62
N LEU A 267 5.42 -5.46 -28.55
CA LEU A 267 4.35 -5.18 -27.57
C LEU A 267 3.03 -5.90 -27.90
N LYS A 268 2.87 -6.44 -29.12
CA LYS A 268 1.71 -7.27 -29.49
C LYS A 268 1.60 -8.60 -28.71
N ASN A 269 2.65 -9.02 -28.01
CA ASN A 269 2.69 -10.31 -27.30
C ASN A 269 2.44 -10.20 -25.77
N LEU A 270 1.96 -9.06 -25.28
CA LEU A 270 1.63 -8.85 -23.85
C LEU A 270 0.11 -8.88 -23.56
N LYS A 271 -0.67 -9.57 -24.40
CA LYS A 271 -2.09 -9.86 -24.10
C LYS A 271 -2.22 -10.99 -23.09
#